data_AF-A0A2N6BIB0-F1
#
_entry.id   AF-A0A2N6BIB0-F1
#
_cell.length_a   1.000
_cell.length_b   1.000
_cell.length_c   1.000
_cell.angle_alpha   90.00
_cell.angle_beta   90.00
_cell.angle_gamma   90.00
#
_symmetry.space_group_name_H-M   'P 1'
#
loop_
_entity.id
_entity.type
_entity.pdbx_description
1 polymer ?
#
loop_
_entity_poly.entity_id
_entity_poly.type
_entity_poly.pdbx_seq_one_letter_code
_entity_poly.pdbx_strand_id
1 'polypeptide(L)'
;MLAHSPAAAPKERVLSPLLHFREGEKFVERELWNSFRPLIKKRSVHRAAVALAYAAQRAFTSSLLEKGEEALKAIDEANESAIVLIGRPYNLSDPGLNMGIPSRLRRDYGVNVIPMDFIPSANVEIAPLNDNMFWAYGRRILQTALWSGKRANMHLIYLTNFKCGPDSYLKTFAAKGALKPFLTLQFDAHAGDAGMMTRCEAYLDSKGLLRWWR
;
A
#
# COMPACT_ATOMS: atom_id res chain seq x y z
N MET A 1 -14.15 -17.53 8.55
CA MET A 1 -14.98 -18.32 7.63
C MET A 1 -14.32 -19.63 7.14
N LEU A 2 -13.28 -20.15 7.83
CA LEU A 2 -12.66 -21.45 7.51
C LEU A 2 -12.94 -22.54 8.56
N ALA A 3 -13.79 -22.26 9.56
CA ALA A 3 -14.11 -23.20 10.63
C ALA A 3 -15.25 -24.20 10.30
N HIS A 4 -15.79 -24.18 9.07
CA HIS A 4 -17.02 -24.91 8.73
C HIS A 4 -16.93 -25.77 7.46
N SER A 5 -15.74 -26.16 7.00
CA SER A 5 -15.63 -27.22 5.97
C SER A 5 -15.33 -28.55 6.66
N PRO A 6 -16.28 -29.50 6.75
CA PRO A 6 -16.10 -30.76 7.50
C PRO A 6 -15.14 -31.75 6.83
N ALA A 7 -14.68 -31.48 5.61
CA ALA A 7 -13.98 -32.45 4.77
C ALA A 7 -12.44 -32.44 4.88
N ALA A 8 -11.85 -31.52 5.65
CA ALA A 8 -10.39 -31.41 5.74
C ALA A 8 -9.93 -30.79 7.06
N ALA A 9 -10.33 -31.36 8.21
CA ALA A 9 -9.60 -31.07 9.44
C ALA A 9 -8.17 -31.63 9.27
N PRO A 10 -7.11 -30.80 9.27
CA PRO A 10 -5.76 -31.31 9.11
C PRO A 10 -5.46 -32.34 10.21
N LYS A 11 -4.85 -33.46 9.84
CA LYS A 11 -4.40 -34.50 10.80
C LYS A 11 -3.37 -33.95 11.80
N GLU A 12 -2.73 -32.84 11.47
CA GLU A 12 -1.76 -32.14 12.29
C GLU A 12 -2.39 -30.96 13.04
N ARG A 13 -1.94 -30.70 14.27
CA ARG A 13 -2.37 -29.54 15.05
C ARG A 13 -1.78 -28.26 14.47
N VAL A 14 -2.59 -27.48 13.75
CA VAL A 14 -2.21 -26.16 13.23
C VAL A 14 -2.56 -25.08 14.25
N LEU A 15 -1.60 -24.20 14.57
CA LEU A 15 -1.87 -22.99 15.34
C LEU A 15 -2.56 -21.96 14.46
N SER A 16 -3.75 -21.52 14.87
CA SER A 16 -4.58 -20.56 14.12
C SER A 16 -5.07 -19.44 15.05
N PRO A 17 -4.18 -18.50 15.45
CA PRO A 17 -4.57 -17.38 16.29
C PRO A 17 -5.51 -16.42 15.55
N LEU A 18 -6.56 -15.97 16.23
CA LEU A 18 -7.45 -14.95 15.70
C LEU A 18 -6.89 -13.55 15.97
N LEU A 19 -6.23 -12.96 14.97
CA LEU A 19 -5.59 -11.65 15.11
C LEU A 19 -6.50 -10.52 14.63
N HIS A 20 -7.09 -9.78 15.58
CA HIS A 20 -7.82 -8.56 15.29
C HIS A 20 -7.05 -7.34 15.79
N PHE A 21 -6.16 -6.81 14.95
CA PHE A 21 -5.32 -5.65 15.29
C PHE A 21 -6.11 -4.38 15.62
N ARG A 22 -7.38 -4.26 15.17
CA ARG A 22 -8.27 -3.14 15.48
C ARG A 22 -8.66 -3.07 16.97
N GLU A 23 -8.67 -4.20 17.66
CA GLU A 23 -8.98 -4.30 19.10
C GLU A 23 -7.78 -3.92 19.99
N GLY A 24 -6.64 -3.59 19.37
CA GLY A 24 -5.45 -3.08 20.03
C GLY A 24 -4.50 -4.15 20.58
N GLU A 25 -3.35 -3.67 21.06
CA GLU A 25 -2.22 -4.49 21.49
C GLU A 25 -2.60 -5.51 22.57
N LYS A 26 -3.39 -5.11 23.58
CA LYS A 26 -3.84 -6.00 24.66
C LYS A 26 -4.71 -7.17 24.17
N PHE A 27 -5.57 -6.94 23.18
CA PHE A 27 -6.41 -7.99 22.60
C PHE A 27 -5.55 -8.99 21.85
N VAL A 28 -4.68 -8.51 20.96
CA VAL A 28 -3.78 -9.36 20.17
C VAL A 28 -2.83 -10.15 21.07
N GLU A 29 -2.31 -9.52 22.12
CA GLU A 29 -1.47 -10.16 23.11
C GLU A 29 -2.17 -11.35 23.79
N ARG A 30 -3.45 -11.19 24.15
CA ARG A 30 -4.25 -12.25 24.74
C ARG A 30 -4.56 -13.39 23.76
N GLU A 31 -4.94 -13.07 22.53
CA GLU A 31 -5.25 -14.10 21.52
C GLU A 31 -4.01 -14.92 21.16
N LEU A 32 -2.87 -14.26 20.96
CA LEU A 32 -1.60 -14.95 20.76
C LEU A 32 -1.26 -15.84 21.96
N TRP A 33 -1.51 -15.39 23.19
CA TRP A 33 -1.24 -16.25 24.35
C TRP A 33 -2.10 -17.51 24.34
N ASN A 34 -3.40 -17.35 24.07
CA ASN A 34 -4.33 -18.48 24.07
C ASN A 34 -3.91 -19.53 23.03
N SER A 35 -3.40 -19.10 21.86
CA SER A 35 -2.92 -20.01 20.82
C SER A 35 -1.53 -20.59 21.11
N PHE A 36 -0.59 -19.79 21.63
CA PHE A 36 0.81 -20.19 21.80
C PHE A 36 1.17 -20.71 23.20
N ARG A 37 0.24 -20.70 24.16
CA ARG A 37 0.44 -21.21 25.53
C ARG A 37 1.10 -22.59 25.59
N PRO A 38 0.76 -23.58 24.73
CA PRO A 38 1.44 -24.88 24.76
C PRO A 38 2.93 -24.83 24.40
N LEU A 39 3.37 -23.79 23.69
CA LEU A 39 4.75 -23.61 23.22
C LEU A 39 5.56 -22.63 24.10
N ILE A 40 4.90 -21.75 24.85
CA ILE A 40 5.55 -20.69 25.62
C ILE A 40 5.49 -20.99 27.12
N LYS A 41 6.66 -21.13 27.75
CA LYS A 41 6.78 -21.49 29.18
C LYS A 41 6.39 -20.36 30.15
N LYS A 42 6.51 -19.09 29.75
CA LYS A 42 6.33 -17.93 30.65
C LYS A 42 5.50 -16.81 30.01
N ARG A 43 4.44 -16.35 30.69
CA ARG A 43 3.57 -15.23 30.26
C ARG A 43 4.32 -13.91 30.10
N SER A 44 5.31 -13.65 30.95
CA SER A 44 6.13 -12.43 30.89
C SER A 44 6.95 -12.34 29.60
N VAL A 45 7.55 -13.46 29.18
CA VAL A 45 8.31 -13.55 27.92
C VAL A 45 7.41 -13.28 26.72
N HIS A 46 6.21 -13.87 26.71
CA HIS A 46 5.19 -13.59 25.69
C HIS A 46 4.83 -12.10 25.61
N ARG A 47 4.51 -11.48 26.75
CA ARG A 47 4.16 -10.06 26.83
C ARG A 47 5.29 -9.17 26.29
N ALA A 48 6.52 -9.45 26.70
CA ALA A 48 7.69 -8.73 26.21
C ALA A 48 7.86 -8.89 24.69
N ALA A 49 7.70 -10.11 24.15
CA ALA A 49 7.80 -10.36 22.72
C ALA A 49 6.73 -9.61 21.91
N VAL A 50 5.47 -9.59 22.37
CA VAL A 50 4.39 -8.83 21.71
C VAL A 50 4.67 -7.33 21.77
N ALA A 51 5.07 -6.80 22.93
CA ALA A 51 5.41 -5.38 23.08
C ALA A 51 6.57 -4.96 22.16
N LEU A 52 7.61 -5.79 22.06
CA LEU A 52 8.73 -5.58 21.14
C LEU A 52 8.28 -5.61 19.67
N ALA A 53 7.40 -6.53 19.29
CA ALA A 53 6.86 -6.60 17.93
C ALA A 53 6.06 -5.33 17.56
N TYR A 54 5.21 -4.84 18.47
CA TYR A 54 4.48 -3.59 18.27
C TYR A 54 5.41 -2.37 18.23
N ALA A 55 6.44 -2.34 19.08
CA ALA A 55 7.45 -1.28 19.04
C ALA A 55 8.20 -1.27 17.70
N ALA A 56 8.62 -2.44 17.20
CA ALA A 56 9.26 -2.58 15.89
C ALA A 56 8.33 -2.13 14.75
N GLN A 57 7.05 -2.50 14.79
CA GLN A 57 6.07 -2.05 13.78
C GLN A 57 5.88 -0.53 13.79
N ARG A 58 5.80 0.09 14.98
CA ARG A 58 5.72 1.55 15.11
C ARG A 58 6.98 2.22 14.57
N ALA A 59 8.16 1.75 14.98
CA ALA A 59 9.44 2.28 14.51
C ALA A 59 9.58 2.18 12.99
N PHE A 60 9.20 1.04 12.40
CA PHE A 60 9.17 0.87 10.95
C PHE A 60 8.24 1.89 10.28
N THR A 61 7.00 2.02 10.77
CA THR A 61 6.02 2.96 10.21
C THR A 61 6.51 4.41 10.31
N SER A 62 7.08 4.82 11.44
CA SER A 62 7.70 6.14 11.62
C SER A 62 8.84 6.36 10.64
N SER A 63 9.73 5.38 10.47
CA SER A 63 10.85 5.50 9.52
C SER A 63 10.40 5.69 8.06
N LEU A 64 9.29 5.06 7.66
CA LEU A 64 8.73 5.24 6.31
C LEU A 64 8.21 6.67 6.10
N LEU A 65 7.57 7.25 7.12
CA LEU A 65 7.07 8.63 7.06
C LEU A 65 8.22 9.63 7.07
N GLU A 66 9.23 9.44 7.92
CA GLU A 66 10.44 10.27 7.95
C GLU A 66 11.15 10.27 6.58
N LYS A 67 11.34 9.07 5.98
CA LYS A 67 11.90 8.96 4.63
C LYS A 67 11.01 9.54 3.55
N GLY A 68 9.69 9.47 3.74
CA GLY A 68 8.73 10.16 2.88
C GLY A 68 8.88 11.67 2.92
N GLU A 69 8.99 12.25 4.11
CA GLU A 69 9.18 13.69 4.31
C GLU A 69 10.51 14.16 3.72
N GLU A 70 11.61 13.43 3.94
CA GLU A 70 12.91 13.70 3.32
C GLU A 70 12.79 13.73 1.77
N ALA A 71 12.16 12.70 1.19
CA ALA A 71 12.01 12.60 -0.27
C ALA A 71 11.12 13.70 -0.85
N LEU A 72 9.97 13.96 -0.20
CA LEU A 72 9.03 15.00 -0.61
C LEU A 72 9.69 16.38 -0.56
N LYS A 73 10.44 16.68 0.50
CA LYS A 73 11.20 17.92 0.62
C LYS A 73 12.22 18.08 -0.50
N ALA A 74 13.00 17.03 -0.79
CA ALA A 74 13.99 17.06 -1.87
C ALA A 74 13.35 17.30 -3.24
N ILE A 75 12.18 16.73 -3.50
CA ILE A 75 11.41 16.94 -4.75
C ILE A 75 10.93 18.38 -4.85
N ASP A 76 10.35 18.92 -3.77
CA ASP A 76 9.84 20.29 -3.74
C ASP A 76 10.99 21.31 -3.88
N GLU A 77 12.14 21.08 -3.22
CA GLU A 77 13.35 21.93 -3.33
C GLU A 77 13.98 21.90 -4.73
N ALA A 78 13.96 20.75 -5.40
CA ALA A 78 14.43 20.60 -6.77
C ALA A 78 13.44 21.11 -7.82
N ASN A 79 12.24 21.55 -7.40
CA ASN A 79 11.12 21.90 -8.28
C ASN A 79 10.80 20.78 -9.29
N GLU A 80 10.87 19.53 -8.82
CA GLU A 80 10.60 18.35 -9.60
C GLU A 80 9.20 17.80 -9.35
N SER A 81 8.79 16.89 -10.23
CA SER A 81 7.55 16.13 -10.09
C SER A 81 7.84 14.69 -9.69
N ALA A 82 6.85 14.04 -9.08
CA ALA A 82 6.92 12.65 -8.69
C ALA A 82 5.68 11.85 -9.07
N ILE A 83 5.90 10.56 -9.29
CA ILE A 83 4.86 9.55 -9.37
C ILE A 83 4.63 8.96 -7.98
N VAL A 84 3.43 9.15 -7.45
CA VAL A 84 2.96 8.48 -6.25
C VAL A 84 2.24 7.19 -6.65
N LEU A 85 2.76 6.06 -6.18
CA LEU A 85 2.17 4.75 -6.40
C LEU A 85 1.11 4.45 -5.35
N ILE A 86 -0.13 4.24 -5.80
CA ILE A 86 -1.25 3.85 -4.95
C ILE A 86 -1.72 2.45 -5.31
N GLY A 87 -2.18 1.70 -4.32
CA GLY A 87 -2.59 0.32 -4.51
C GLY A 87 -2.55 -0.45 -3.20
N ARG A 88 -2.73 -1.76 -3.26
CA ARG A 88 -2.59 -2.62 -2.09
C ARG A 88 -1.12 -3.02 -1.90
N PRO A 89 -0.67 -3.33 -0.67
CA PRO A 89 0.73 -3.65 -0.41
C PRO A 89 1.27 -4.77 -1.30
N TYR A 90 0.44 -5.79 -1.56
CA TYR A 90 0.83 -6.88 -2.45
C TYR A 90 1.01 -6.44 -3.91
N ASN A 91 0.38 -5.36 -4.35
CA ASN A 91 0.63 -4.79 -5.69
C ASN A 91 1.81 -3.82 -5.69
N LEU A 92 2.08 -3.14 -4.57
CA LEU A 92 3.12 -2.11 -4.52
C LEU A 92 4.50 -2.68 -4.20
N SER A 93 4.56 -3.66 -3.29
CA SER A 93 5.80 -4.09 -2.65
C SER A 93 6.35 -5.42 -3.16
N ASP A 94 5.61 -6.13 -4.03
CA ASP A 94 6.04 -7.41 -4.60
C ASP A 94 6.45 -7.23 -6.09
N PRO A 95 7.77 -7.31 -6.40
CA PRO A 95 8.25 -7.19 -7.78
C PRO A 95 7.72 -8.26 -8.73
N GLY A 96 7.35 -9.45 -8.23
CA GLY A 96 6.75 -10.51 -9.02
C GLY A 96 5.33 -10.16 -9.44
N LEU A 97 4.58 -9.43 -8.61
CA LEU A 97 3.21 -9.02 -8.90
C LEU A 97 3.12 -7.72 -9.70
N ASN A 98 4.09 -6.81 -9.56
CA ASN A 98 4.11 -5.54 -10.30
C ASN A 98 5.16 -5.46 -11.41
N MET A 99 5.78 -6.59 -11.75
CA MET A 99 6.82 -6.71 -12.79
C MET A 99 8.00 -5.75 -12.61
N GLY A 100 8.29 -5.36 -11.36
CA GLY A 100 9.35 -4.42 -11.01
C GLY A 100 9.14 -3.00 -11.55
N ILE A 101 7.92 -2.65 -12.00
CA ILE A 101 7.60 -1.34 -12.59
C ILE A 101 8.08 -0.16 -11.75
N PRO A 102 7.91 -0.13 -10.41
CA PRO A 102 8.43 0.98 -9.60
C PRO A 102 9.92 1.25 -9.82
N SER A 103 10.73 0.20 -9.82
CA SER A 103 12.17 0.29 -10.04
C SER A 103 12.51 0.66 -11.48
N ARG A 104 11.75 0.13 -12.45
CA ARG A 104 11.93 0.45 -13.88
C ARG A 104 11.61 1.90 -14.19
N LEU A 105 10.55 2.46 -13.61
CA LEU A 105 10.21 3.88 -13.76
C LEU A 105 11.40 4.76 -13.36
N ARG A 106 12.00 4.48 -12.20
CA ARG A 106 13.17 5.23 -11.73
C ARG A 106 14.41 4.98 -12.59
N ARG A 107 14.71 3.73 -12.94
CA ARG A 107 15.93 3.34 -13.66
C ARG A 107 15.90 3.76 -15.13
N ASP A 108 14.80 3.51 -15.82
CA ASP A 108 14.68 3.66 -17.27
C ASP A 108 14.29 5.11 -17.65
N TYR A 109 13.54 5.83 -16.80
CA TYR A 109 13.06 7.19 -17.10
C TYR A 109 13.53 8.27 -16.12
N GLY A 110 14.24 7.91 -15.05
CA GLY A 110 14.76 8.87 -14.08
C GLY A 110 13.68 9.55 -13.22
N VAL A 111 12.41 9.15 -13.31
CA VAL A 111 11.33 9.81 -12.55
C VAL A 111 11.40 9.50 -11.06
N ASN A 112 11.01 10.48 -10.23
CA ASN A 112 10.84 10.26 -8.80
C ASN A 112 9.62 9.37 -8.57
N VAL A 113 9.79 8.31 -7.78
CA VAL A 113 8.72 7.33 -7.50
C VAL A 113 8.58 7.20 -5.99
N ILE A 114 7.38 7.47 -5.47
CA ILE A 114 7.07 7.44 -4.04
C ILE A 114 5.91 6.48 -3.79
N PRO A 115 6.09 5.41 -2.99
CA PRO A 115 4.97 4.55 -2.63
C PRO A 115 4.05 5.25 -1.61
N MET A 116 2.75 4.93 -1.65
CA MET A 116 1.76 5.59 -0.77
C MET A 116 2.04 5.49 0.74
N ASP A 117 2.84 4.52 1.17
CA ASP A 117 3.22 4.34 2.58
C ASP A 117 4.14 5.47 3.10
N PHE A 118 4.76 6.22 2.20
CA PHE A 118 5.65 7.36 2.49
C PHE A 118 4.86 8.68 2.51
N ILE A 119 3.58 8.65 2.15
CA ILE A 119 2.75 9.87 2.07
C ILE A 119 2.08 10.12 3.42
N PRO A 120 2.23 11.32 4.02
CA PRO A 120 1.61 11.68 5.28
C PRO A 120 0.11 12.02 5.09
N SER A 121 -0.69 11.05 4.63
CA SER A 121 -2.10 11.22 4.28
C SER A 121 -3.08 10.78 5.38
N ALA A 122 -2.60 10.28 6.51
CA ALA A 122 -3.43 9.65 7.55
C ALA A 122 -4.57 10.53 8.08
N ASN A 123 -4.36 11.86 8.14
CA ASN A 123 -5.33 12.84 8.63
C ASN A 123 -6.19 13.47 7.53
N VAL A 124 -6.05 13.02 6.27
CA VAL A 124 -6.87 13.53 5.16
C VAL A 124 -8.29 13.01 5.30
N GLU A 125 -9.26 13.91 5.32
CA GLU A 125 -10.67 13.57 5.39
C GLU A 125 -11.18 13.09 4.02
N ILE A 126 -11.77 11.90 4.00
CA ILE A 126 -12.29 11.28 2.78
C ILE A 126 -13.82 11.36 2.65
N ALA A 127 -14.52 11.87 3.66
CA ALA A 127 -15.98 11.95 3.67
C ALA A 127 -16.58 12.61 2.42
N PRO A 128 -15.96 13.67 1.83
CA PRO A 128 -16.45 14.24 0.57
C PRO A 128 -16.42 13.28 -0.63
N LEU A 129 -15.58 12.24 -0.60
CA LEU A 129 -15.53 11.20 -1.62
C LEU A 129 -16.41 10.01 -1.26
N ASN A 130 -16.30 9.54 -0.02
CA ASN A 130 -16.97 8.38 0.51
C ASN A 130 -16.97 8.44 2.04
N ASP A 131 -18.14 8.62 2.64
CA ASP A 131 -18.36 8.73 4.08
C ASP A 131 -18.28 7.38 4.82
N ASN A 132 -18.42 6.26 4.11
CA ASN A 132 -18.46 4.92 4.68
C ASN A 132 -17.42 3.96 4.07
N MET A 133 -16.21 4.45 3.79
CA MET A 133 -15.14 3.58 3.30
C MET A 133 -14.63 2.70 4.45
N PHE A 134 -15.22 1.51 4.57
CA PHE A 134 -14.94 0.54 5.63
C PHE A 134 -13.70 -0.32 5.34
N TRP A 135 -13.22 -0.38 4.09
CA TRP A 135 -11.95 -1.00 3.78
C TRP A 135 -10.79 -0.10 4.21
N ALA A 136 -9.99 -0.54 5.18
CA ALA A 136 -8.86 0.22 5.70
C ALA A 136 -7.89 0.68 4.58
N TYR A 137 -7.48 -0.23 3.69
CA TYR A 137 -6.65 0.13 2.53
C TYR A 137 -7.39 0.99 1.51
N GLY A 138 -8.71 0.82 1.38
CA GLY A 138 -9.49 1.70 0.54
C GLY A 138 -9.45 3.14 1.02
N ARG A 139 -9.59 3.35 2.34
CA ARG A 139 -9.45 4.65 2.99
C ARG A 139 -8.05 5.24 2.74
N ARG A 140 -6.99 4.47 2.97
CA ARG A 140 -5.60 4.91 2.72
C ARG A 140 -5.38 5.34 1.26
N ILE A 141 -5.89 4.57 0.30
CA ILE A 141 -5.80 4.92 -1.13
C ILE A 141 -6.50 6.25 -1.43
N LEU A 142 -7.71 6.46 -0.90
CA LEU A 142 -8.46 7.72 -1.10
C LEU A 142 -7.78 8.91 -0.41
N GLN A 143 -7.25 8.71 0.79
CA GLN A 143 -6.49 9.71 1.53
C GLN A 143 -5.26 10.16 0.73
N THR A 144 -4.49 9.21 0.20
CA THR A 144 -3.32 9.51 -0.63
C THR A 144 -3.72 10.15 -1.96
N ALA A 145 -4.81 9.71 -2.59
CA ALA A 145 -5.30 10.33 -3.83
C ALA A 145 -5.67 11.81 -3.62
N LEU A 146 -6.39 12.13 -2.54
CA LEU A 146 -6.73 13.50 -2.17
C LEU A 146 -5.51 14.34 -1.80
N TRP A 147 -4.58 13.76 -1.04
CA TRP A 147 -3.35 14.42 -0.65
C TRP A 147 -2.53 14.82 -1.88
N SER A 148 -2.29 13.88 -2.78
CA SER A 148 -1.53 14.09 -4.01
C SER A 148 -2.28 14.97 -5.01
N GLY A 149 -3.60 14.84 -5.10
CA GLY A 149 -4.43 15.60 -6.04
C GLY A 149 -4.39 17.11 -5.82
N LYS A 150 -4.20 17.54 -4.57
CA LYS A 150 -4.04 18.96 -4.19
C LYS A 150 -2.67 19.55 -4.55
N ARG A 151 -1.71 18.74 -5.01
CA ARG A 151 -0.34 19.17 -5.32
C ARG A 151 -0.07 19.05 -6.81
N ALA A 152 0.30 20.15 -7.47
CA ALA A 152 0.50 20.17 -8.92
C ALA A 152 1.57 19.15 -9.41
N ASN A 153 2.69 19.06 -8.68
CA ASN A 153 3.86 18.23 -9.00
C ASN A 153 3.73 16.73 -8.60
N MET A 154 2.58 16.30 -8.07
CA MET A 154 2.36 14.90 -7.65
C MET A 154 1.38 14.19 -8.58
N HIS A 155 1.84 13.19 -9.33
CA HIS A 155 1.01 12.40 -10.25
C HIS A 155 0.78 10.99 -9.71
N LEU A 156 -0.29 10.32 -10.12
CA LEU A 156 -0.64 9.00 -9.56
C LEU A 156 -0.47 7.89 -10.60
N ILE A 157 0.03 6.74 -10.15
CA ILE A 157 -0.17 5.46 -10.83
C ILE A 157 -0.83 4.50 -9.85
N TYR A 158 -1.99 3.95 -10.24
CA TYR A 158 -2.73 2.98 -9.46
C TYR A 158 -2.36 1.56 -9.93
N LEU A 159 -1.74 0.78 -9.04
CA LEU A 159 -1.46 -0.64 -9.25
C LEU A 159 -2.59 -1.54 -8.67
N THR A 160 -3.31 -2.24 -9.55
CA THR A 160 -4.41 -3.15 -9.19
C THR A 160 -4.30 -4.48 -9.93
N ASN A 161 -5.15 -5.45 -9.58
CA ASN A 161 -5.19 -6.76 -10.24
C ASN A 161 -6.53 -7.01 -10.94
N PHE A 162 -6.52 -7.91 -11.92
CA PHE A 162 -7.71 -8.41 -12.57
C PHE A 162 -8.66 -9.03 -11.55
N LYS A 163 -9.97 -8.82 -11.74
CA LYS A 163 -11.04 -9.25 -10.81
C LYS A 163 -10.91 -8.76 -9.36
N CYS A 164 -10.16 -7.69 -9.09
CA CYS A 164 -10.19 -7.07 -7.78
C CYS A 164 -11.50 -6.29 -7.57
N GLY A 165 -12.54 -6.97 -7.07
CA GLY A 165 -13.87 -6.41 -6.84
C GLY A 165 -13.84 -5.09 -6.05
N PRO A 166 -13.22 -5.03 -4.86
CA PRO A 166 -13.11 -3.79 -4.10
C PRO A 166 -12.45 -2.65 -4.89
N ASP A 167 -11.35 -2.92 -5.60
CA ASP A 167 -10.63 -1.88 -6.35
C ASP A 167 -11.44 -1.33 -7.53
N SER A 168 -12.32 -2.14 -8.13
CA SER A 168 -13.25 -1.68 -9.17
C SER A 168 -14.18 -0.57 -8.68
N TYR A 169 -14.65 -0.63 -7.43
CA TYR A 169 -15.42 0.48 -6.82
C TYR A 169 -14.53 1.66 -6.45
N LEU A 170 -13.37 1.37 -5.86
CA LEU A 170 -12.43 2.37 -5.36
C LEU A 170 -11.85 3.27 -6.45
N LYS A 171 -11.62 2.76 -7.66
CA LYS A 171 -11.07 3.54 -8.78
C LYS A 171 -11.90 4.79 -9.10
N THR A 172 -13.23 4.70 -9.08
CA THR A 172 -14.13 5.83 -9.33
C THR A 172 -13.97 6.93 -8.26
N PHE A 173 -13.87 6.53 -6.99
CA PHE A 173 -13.65 7.47 -5.89
C PHE A 173 -12.23 8.06 -5.93
N ALA A 174 -11.22 7.25 -6.25
CA ALA A 174 -9.85 7.71 -6.41
C ALA A 174 -9.73 8.72 -7.57
N ALA A 175 -10.47 8.54 -8.68
CA ALA A 175 -10.52 9.50 -9.79
C ALA A 175 -11.06 10.86 -9.37
N LYS A 176 -12.11 10.88 -8.54
CA LYS A 176 -12.63 12.12 -7.95
C LYS A 176 -11.61 12.77 -6.99
N GLY A 177 -10.92 11.96 -6.19
CA GLY A 177 -9.93 12.45 -5.23
C GLY A 177 -8.63 12.96 -5.84
N ALA A 178 -8.19 12.35 -6.95
CA ALA A 178 -6.95 12.70 -7.62
C ALA A 178 -6.98 14.09 -8.25
N LEU A 179 -8.16 14.63 -8.55
CA LEU A 179 -8.37 15.95 -9.20
C LEU A 179 -7.73 16.11 -10.59
N LYS A 180 -7.04 15.08 -11.10
CA LYS A 180 -6.39 15.04 -12.41
C LYS A 180 -6.27 13.60 -12.93
N PRO A 181 -6.11 13.41 -14.26
CA PRO A 181 -6.00 12.08 -14.84
C PRO A 181 -4.80 11.30 -14.32
N PHE A 182 -5.02 10.05 -13.94
CA PHE A 182 -4.00 9.12 -13.49
C PHE A 182 -4.01 7.81 -14.26
N LEU A 183 -2.85 7.12 -14.28
CA LEU A 183 -2.72 5.83 -14.94
C LEU A 183 -3.15 4.71 -13.99
N THR A 184 -4.02 3.81 -14.46
CA THR A 184 -4.30 2.54 -13.77
C THR A 184 -3.62 1.40 -14.50
N LEU A 185 -2.71 0.70 -13.82
CA LEU A 185 -2.13 -0.55 -14.29
C LEU A 185 -2.85 -1.71 -13.62
N GLN A 186 -3.35 -2.62 -14.43
CA GLN A 186 -4.04 -3.82 -13.97
C GLN A 186 -3.20 -5.03 -14.35
N PHE A 187 -2.81 -5.81 -13.36
CA PHE A 187 -2.02 -7.03 -13.55
C PHE A 187 -2.91 -8.28 -13.54
N ASP A 188 -2.56 -9.24 -14.39
CA ASP A 188 -3.07 -10.59 -14.36
C ASP A 188 -1.94 -11.58 -14.70
N ALA A 189 -2.21 -12.88 -14.57
CA ALA A 189 -1.20 -13.92 -14.78
C ALA A 189 -0.72 -14.07 -16.24
N HIS A 190 -1.37 -13.41 -17.21
CA HIS A 190 -1.04 -13.46 -18.63
C HIS A 190 -0.48 -12.12 -19.14
N ALA A 191 -0.46 -11.08 -18.31
CA ALA A 191 0.00 -9.75 -18.68
C ALA A 191 1.52 -9.76 -18.88
N GLY A 192 1.96 -9.35 -20.07
CA GLY A 192 3.38 -9.13 -20.38
C GLY A 192 3.88 -7.78 -19.87
N ASP A 193 5.19 -7.70 -19.60
CA ASP A 193 5.84 -6.52 -19.04
C ASP A 193 5.95 -5.35 -20.04
N ALA A 194 6.24 -5.65 -21.31
CA ALA A 194 6.43 -4.65 -22.36
C ALA A 194 5.20 -3.73 -22.52
N GLY A 195 4.00 -4.31 -22.55
CA GLY A 195 2.75 -3.54 -22.68
C GLY A 195 2.50 -2.61 -21.50
N MET A 196 2.89 -2.99 -20.28
CA MET A 196 2.74 -2.12 -19.11
C MET A 196 3.73 -0.96 -19.13
N MET A 197 4.96 -1.20 -19.59
CA MET A 197 5.96 -0.15 -19.70
C MET A 197 5.63 0.88 -20.78
N THR A 198 5.10 0.47 -21.93
CA THR A 198 4.63 1.42 -22.96
C THR A 198 3.49 2.32 -22.43
N ARG A 199 2.59 1.76 -21.61
CA ARG A 199 1.52 2.55 -20.96
C ARG A 199 2.09 3.53 -19.93
N CYS A 200 3.13 3.12 -19.20
CA CYS A 200 3.85 4.02 -18.29
C CYS A 200 4.50 5.16 -19.07
N GLU A 201 5.23 4.84 -20.14
CA GLU A 201 5.90 5.81 -21.00
C GLU A 201 4.93 6.84 -21.56
N ALA A 202 3.83 6.40 -22.18
CA ALA A 202 2.79 7.29 -22.69
C ALA A 202 2.18 8.18 -21.59
N TYR A 203 2.02 7.64 -20.37
CA TYR A 203 1.53 8.44 -19.25
C TYR A 203 2.55 9.48 -18.81
N LEU A 204 3.83 9.11 -18.66
CA LEU A 204 4.90 10.04 -18.31
C LEU A 204 5.05 11.16 -19.34
N ASP A 205 4.96 10.82 -20.63
CA ASP A 205 4.97 11.78 -21.73
C ASP A 205 3.82 12.78 -21.62
N SER A 206 2.59 12.28 -21.39
CA SER A 206 1.39 13.13 -21.20
C SER A 206 1.48 14.09 -20.01
N LYS A 207 2.40 13.86 -19.08
CA LYS A 207 2.66 14.71 -17.91
C LYS A 207 3.91 15.58 -18.06
N GLY A 208 4.64 15.48 -19.18
CA GLY A 208 5.91 16.17 -19.38
C GLY A 208 7.02 15.69 -18.45
N LEU A 209 6.94 14.44 -17.99
CA LEU A 209 7.90 13.85 -17.04
C LEU A 209 9.04 13.09 -17.73
N LEU A 210 8.89 12.77 -19.02
CA LEU A 210 9.99 12.22 -19.80
C LEU A 210 11.02 13.31 -20.04
N ARG A 211 12.21 13.13 -19.46
CA ARG A 211 13.37 13.92 -19.84
C ARG A 211 13.96 13.28 -21.08
N TRP A 212 13.65 13.81 -22.26
CA TRP A 212 14.40 13.46 -23.45
C TRP A 212 15.85 13.92 -23.24
N TRP A 213 16.79 13.04 -23.55
CA TRP A 213 18.23 13.24 -23.41
C TRP A 213 18.63 14.68 -23.78
N ARG A 214 19.19 15.42 -22.81
CA ARG A 214 20.00 16.61 -23.04
C ARG A 214 21.46 16.21 -22.98
#